data_AF-A0A183KYR2-F1
#
_entry.id   AF-A0A183KYR2-F1
#
_cell.length_a   1.000
_cell.length_b   1.000
_cell.length_c   1.000
_cell.angle_alpha   90.00
_cell.angle_beta   90.00
_cell.angle_gamma   90.00
#
_symmetry.space_group_name_H-M   'P 1'
#
loop_
_entity.id
_entity.type
_entity.pdbx_description
1 polymer ?
#
loop_
_entity_poly.entity_id
_entity_poly.type
_entity_poly.pdbx_seq_one_letter_code
_entity_poly.pdbx_strand_id
1 'polypeptide(L)'
;LNGIQNVDTSLYRRTVWNEVQSFFGICHDDFRYDRVNRLLTTSQRAYLKLCSTFPVAVYTIQNLKFENIFPALSSSEMIHVILMIIEARQQACLSYILRAVSQCQVRNN
;
A
#
# COMPACT_ATOMS: atom_id res chain seq x y z
N LEU A 1 4.99 18.28 -11.88
CA LEU A 1 3.80 17.48 -12.24
C LEU A 1 2.52 17.94 -11.53
N ASN A 2 2.60 18.73 -10.44
CA ASN A 2 1.50 19.24 -9.58
C ASN A 2 0.41 20.10 -10.28
N GLY A 3 0.29 20.07 -11.60
CA GLY A 3 -0.71 20.84 -12.37
C GLY A 3 -1.33 20.07 -13.53
N ILE A 4 -0.99 18.79 -13.73
CA ILE A 4 -1.63 17.98 -14.77
C ILE A 4 -2.95 17.44 -14.22
N GLN A 5 -4.06 17.93 -14.76
CA GLN A 5 -5.40 17.51 -14.38
C GLN A 5 -5.91 16.40 -15.31
N ASN A 6 -6.91 15.64 -14.84
CA ASN A 6 -7.58 14.58 -15.62
C ASN A 6 -6.67 13.43 -16.09
N VAL A 7 -5.62 13.11 -15.32
CA VAL A 7 -4.79 11.93 -15.56
C VAL A 7 -5.44 10.69 -14.93
N ASP A 8 -5.52 9.59 -15.67
CA ASP A 8 -5.91 8.32 -15.07
C ASP A 8 -4.78 7.77 -14.18
N THR A 9 -5.00 7.84 -12.87
CA THR A 9 -4.09 7.32 -11.85
C THR A 9 -4.51 5.94 -11.32
N SER A 10 -5.50 5.28 -11.96
CA SER A 10 -6.02 3.97 -11.56
C SER A 10 -4.92 2.91 -11.42
N LEU A 11 -3.99 2.87 -12.38
CA LEU A 11 -2.88 1.93 -12.39
C LEU A 11 -1.93 2.14 -11.20
N TYR A 12 -1.62 3.39 -10.86
CA TYR A 12 -0.79 3.74 -9.72
C TYR A 12 -1.47 3.33 -8.41
N ARG A 13 -2.76 3.66 -8.23
CA ARG A 13 -3.52 3.29 -7.03
C ARG A 13 -3.60 1.77 -6.83
N ARG A 14 -3.88 1.01 -7.89
CA ARG A 14 -3.86 -0.46 -7.85
C ARG A 14 -2.48 -1.00 -7.49
N THR A 15 -1.43 -0.40 -8.03
CA THR A 15 -0.05 -0.79 -7.73
C THR A 15 0.28 -0.60 -6.25
N VAL A 16 -0.06 0.55 -5.67
CA VAL A 16 0.13 0.79 -4.23
C VAL A 16 -0.66 -0.21 -3.39
N TRP A 17 -1.94 -0.43 -3.73
CA TRP A 17 -2.80 -1.38 -3.03
C TRP A 17 -2.23 -2.80 -3.03
N ASN A 18 -1.91 -3.32 -4.21
CA ASN A 18 -1.44 -4.69 -4.39
C ASN A 18 -0.04 -4.90 -3.82
N GLU A 19 0.82 -3.88 -3.87
CA GLU A 19 2.14 -3.92 -3.23
C GLU A 19 2.01 -4.02 -1.70
N VAL A 20 1.14 -3.20 -1.09
CA VAL A 20 0.89 -3.28 0.36
C VAL A 20 0.32 -4.63 0.77
N GLN A 21 -0.67 -5.15 0.04
CA GLN A 21 -1.25 -6.46 0.32
C GLN A 21 -0.24 -7.61 0.14
N SER A 22 0.69 -7.47 -0.80
CA SER A 22 1.78 -8.44 -0.99
C SER A 22 2.72 -8.54 0.22
N PHE A 23 2.91 -7.45 0.97
CA PHE A 23 3.70 -7.48 2.21
C PHE A 23 3.07 -8.36 3.30
N PHE A 24 1.74 -8.55 3.23
CA PHE A 24 0.98 -9.43 4.11
C PHE A 24 0.70 -10.80 3.46
N GLY A 25 1.34 -11.13 2.34
CA GLY A 25 1.25 -12.44 1.69
C GLY A 25 0.05 -12.65 0.76
N ILE A 26 -0.70 -11.59 0.44
CA ILE A 26 -1.81 -11.67 -0.53
C ILE A 26 -1.27 -11.31 -1.92
N CYS A 27 -1.37 -12.26 -2.86
CA CYS A 27 -0.95 -12.10 -4.25
C CYS A 27 -2.18 -12.09 -5.16
N HIS A 28 -2.31 -11.05 -5.97
CA HIS A 28 -3.40 -10.94 -6.96
C HIS A 28 -2.91 -11.50 -8.31
N ASP A 29 -3.52 -12.59 -8.76
CA ASP A 29 -3.09 -13.31 -9.97
C ASP A 29 -3.25 -12.49 -11.26
N ASP A 30 -4.20 -11.55 -11.27
CA ASP A 30 -4.46 -10.63 -12.38
C ASP A 30 -3.50 -9.43 -12.39
N PHE A 31 -2.65 -9.27 -11.37
CA PHE A 31 -1.73 -8.16 -11.23
C PHE A 31 -0.30 -8.49 -11.68
N ARG A 32 0.23 -7.65 -12.58
CA ARG A 32 1.56 -7.76 -13.15
C ARG A 32 2.63 -7.15 -12.23
N TYR A 33 3.05 -7.91 -11.21
CA TYR A 33 4.08 -7.49 -10.25
C TYR A 33 5.44 -7.16 -10.90
N ASP A 34 5.72 -7.72 -12.09
CA ASP A 34 6.90 -7.38 -12.91
C ASP A 34 6.95 -5.90 -13.32
N ARG A 35 5.80 -5.20 -13.29
CA ARG A 35 5.68 -3.80 -13.69
C ARG A 35 5.70 -2.82 -12.52
N VAL A 36 5.72 -3.28 -11.27
CA VAL A 36 5.70 -2.40 -10.08
C VAL A 36 6.87 -1.43 -10.09
N ASN A 37 8.07 -1.91 -10.45
CA ASN A 37 9.29 -1.10 -10.50
C ASN A 37 9.23 0.05 -11.53
N ARG A 38 8.25 0.05 -12.44
CA ARG A 38 8.03 1.16 -13.39
C ARG A 38 7.24 2.32 -12.76
N LEU A 39 6.49 2.06 -11.70
CA LEU A 39 5.59 3.01 -11.06
C LEU A 39 6.05 3.42 -9.67
N LEU A 40 6.72 2.52 -8.96
CA LEU A 40 7.26 2.74 -7.62
C LEU A 40 8.75 2.44 -7.60
N THR A 41 9.54 3.42 -7.14
CA THR A 41 10.97 3.21 -6.89
C THR A 41 11.18 2.33 -5.65
N THR A 42 12.37 1.74 -5.53
CA THR A 42 12.72 0.92 -4.35
C THR A 42 12.53 1.67 -3.03
N SER A 43 12.91 2.95 -2.98
CA SER A 43 12.73 3.80 -1.79
C SER A 43 11.26 4.03 -1.46
N GLN A 44 10.42 4.23 -2.48
CA GLN A 44 8.97 4.37 -2.30
C GLN A 44 8.35 3.07 -1.78
N ARG A 45 8.75 1.91 -2.32
CA ARG A 45 8.30 0.60 -1.82
C ARG A 45 8.71 0.36 -0.37
N ALA A 46 9.94 0.71 -0.01
CA ALA A 46 10.42 0.63 1.38
C ALA A 46 9.62 1.55 2.31
N TYR A 47 9.28 2.75 1.85
CA TYR A 47 8.41 3.67 2.59
C TYR A 47 7.00 3.11 2.79
N LEU A 48 6.36 2.59 1.73
CA LEU A 48 5.05 1.92 1.83
C LEU A 48 5.09 0.78 2.86
N LYS A 49 6.14 -0.04 2.81
CA LYS A 49 6.36 -1.13 3.75
C LYS A 49 6.46 -0.60 5.18
N LEU A 50 7.30 0.40 5.41
CA LEU A 50 7.48 1.02 6.73
C LEU A 50 6.16 1.57 7.29
N CYS A 51 5.41 2.34 6.50
CA CYS A 51 4.11 2.88 6.89
C CYS A 51 3.12 1.76 7.23
N SER A 52 3.12 0.67 6.47
CA SER A 52 2.20 -0.45 6.68
C SER A 52 2.59 -1.33 7.86
N THR A 53 3.87 -1.55 8.16
CA THR A 53 4.31 -2.52 9.19
C THR A 53 4.75 -1.88 10.49
N PHE A 54 5.39 -0.71 10.43
CA PHE A 54 5.96 -0.04 11.59
C PHE A 54 5.81 1.49 11.48
N PRO A 55 4.58 2.02 11.56
CA PRO A 55 4.28 3.44 11.33
C PRO A 55 5.00 4.38 12.31
N VAL A 56 5.32 3.89 13.51
CA VAL A 56 6.04 4.62 14.56
C VAL A 56 7.47 5.01 14.12
N ALA A 57 8.13 4.22 13.26
CA ALA A 57 9.44 4.61 12.76
C ALA A 57 9.41 5.80 11.79
N VAL A 58 8.26 6.10 11.17
CA VAL A 58 8.16 7.18 10.18
C VAL A 58 8.49 8.53 10.79
N TYR A 59 8.07 8.77 12.05
CA TYR A 59 8.39 10.01 12.76
C TYR A 59 9.82 10.04 13.32
N THR A 60 10.44 8.86 13.50
CA THR A 60 11.75 8.73 14.15
C THR A 60 12.90 9.00 13.17
N ILE A 61 12.70 8.72 11.88
CA ILE A 61 13.75 8.82 10.86
C ILE A 61 13.55 10.11 10.05
N GLN A 62 14.31 11.17 10.37
CA GLN A 62 14.21 12.49 9.73
C GLN A 62 14.40 12.48 8.20
N ASN A 63 15.14 11.51 7.66
CA ASN A 63 15.38 11.38 6.21
C ASN A 63 14.21 10.74 5.45
N LEU A 64 13.21 10.19 6.13
CA LEU A 64 12.02 9.58 5.53
C LEU A 64 10.83 10.54 5.43
N LYS A 65 11.08 11.85 5.48
CA LYS A 65 10.04 12.83 5.17
C LYS A 65 9.43 12.52 3.81
N PHE A 66 8.10 12.52 3.76
CA PHE A 66 7.36 12.18 2.54
C PHE A 66 7.78 13.05 1.35
N GLU A 67 8.01 14.33 1.57
CA GLU A 67 8.46 15.31 0.57
C GLU A 67 9.74 14.86 -0.16
N ASN A 68 10.62 14.12 0.51
CA ASN A 68 11.86 13.61 -0.09
C ASN A 68 11.62 12.34 -0.91
N ILE A 69 10.65 11.51 -0.52
CA ILE A 69 10.37 10.21 -1.15
C ILE A 69 9.39 10.35 -2.33
N PHE A 70 8.45 11.28 -2.21
CA PHE A 70 7.43 11.60 -3.20
C PHE A 70 7.41 13.10 -3.51
N PRO A 71 8.50 13.65 -4.11
CA PRO A 71 8.60 15.09 -4.38
C PRO A 71 7.58 15.59 -5.41
N ALA A 72 6.99 14.68 -6.20
CA ALA A 72 6.01 15.00 -7.23
C ALA A 72 4.55 14.93 -6.75
N LEU A 73 4.30 14.59 -5.49
CA LEU A 73 2.96 14.51 -4.93
C LEU A 73 2.68 15.71 -4.02
N SER A 74 1.49 16.26 -4.14
CA SER A 74 0.96 17.26 -3.20
C SER A 74 0.63 16.65 -1.84
N SER A 75 0.47 17.48 -0.82
CA SER A 75 0.09 17.03 0.52
C SER A 75 -1.28 16.33 0.56
N SER A 76 -2.22 16.66 -0.34
CA SER A 76 -3.50 15.94 -0.41
C SER A 76 -3.31 14.53 -1.00
N GLU A 77 -2.51 14.39 -2.05
CA GLU A 77 -2.15 13.11 -2.65
C GLU A 77 -1.34 12.23 -1.68
N MET A 78 -0.50 12.84 -0.85
CA MET A 78 0.17 12.16 0.26
C MET A 78 -0.83 11.47 1.18
N ILE A 79 -1.78 12.24 1.71
CA ILE A 79 -2.79 11.70 2.63
C ILE A 79 -3.62 10.62 1.93
N HIS A 80 -3.93 10.80 0.65
CA HIS A 80 -4.61 9.78 -0.13
C HIS A 80 -3.82 8.46 -0.19
N VAL A 81 -2.51 8.50 -0.44
CA VAL A 81 -1.65 7.31 -0.43
C VAL A 81 -1.62 6.66 0.96
N ILE A 82 -1.54 7.45 2.03
CA ILE A 82 -1.57 6.93 3.41
C ILE A 82 -2.89 6.22 3.70
N LEU A 83 -4.02 6.79 3.30
CA LEU A 83 -5.34 6.16 3.45
C LEU A 83 -5.37 4.81 2.72
N MET A 84 -4.88 4.74 1.48
CA MET A 84 -4.79 3.47 0.75
C MET A 84 -3.96 2.42 1.49
N ILE A 85 -2.82 2.80 2.09
CA ILE A 85 -1.96 1.87 2.83
C ILE A 85 -2.69 1.29 4.05
N ILE A 86 -3.39 2.15 4.82
CA ILE A 86 -4.10 1.74 6.03
C ILE A 86 -5.26 0.79 5.67
N GLU A 87 -6.06 1.16 4.67
CA GLU A 87 -7.20 0.36 4.21
C GLU A 87 -6.76 -0.98 3.60
N ALA A 88 -5.70 -0.99 2.78
CA ALA A 88 -5.17 -2.21 2.19
C ALA A 88 -4.66 -3.20 3.26
N ARG A 89 -3.96 -2.68 4.28
CA ARG A 89 -3.54 -3.46 5.45
C ARG A 89 -4.75 -4.02 6.20
N GLN A 90 -5.74 -3.17 6.51
CA GLN A 90 -6.92 -3.58 7.25
C GLN A 90 -7.69 -4.68 6.51
N GLN A 91 -7.89 -4.54 5.20
CA GLN A 91 -8.52 -5.57 4.37
C GLN A 91 -7.73 -6.88 4.40
N ALA A 92 -6.41 -6.83 4.31
CA ALA A 92 -5.57 -8.03 4.37
C ALA A 92 -5.72 -8.75 5.72
N CYS A 93 -5.61 -8.02 6.83
CA CYS A 93 -5.79 -8.59 8.17
C CYS A 93 -7.19 -9.19 8.37
N LEU A 94 -8.24 -8.46 7.98
CA LEU A 94 -9.62 -8.94 8.08
C LEU A 94 -9.85 -10.20 7.25
N SER A 95 -9.27 -10.29 6.06
CA SER A 95 -9.39 -11.47 5.21
C SER A 95 -8.82 -12.73 5.89
N TYR A 96 -7.68 -12.61 6.56
CA TYR A 96 -7.11 -13.73 7.35
C TYR A 96 -7.98 -14.11 8.54
N ILE A 97 -8.51 -13.12 9.28
CA ILE A 97 -9.40 -13.36 10.42
C ILE A 97 -10.67 -14.08 9.97
N LEU A 98 -11.33 -13.58 8.91
CA LEU A 98 -12.56 -14.16 8.38
C LEU A 98 -12.34 -15.58 7.86
N ARG A 99 -11.19 -15.85 7.20
CA ARG A 99 -10.82 -17.19 6.78
C ARG A 99 -10.71 -18.14 7.98
N ALA A 100 -10.08 -17.71 9.06
CA ALA A 100 -9.97 -18.54 10.27
C ALA A 100 -11.35 -18.84 10.89
N VAL A 101 -12.21 -17.83 11.00
CA VAL A 101 -13.59 -17.99 11.51
C VAL A 101 -14.38 -18.98 10.65
N SER A 102 -14.33 -18.83 9.33
CA SER A 102 -15.02 -19.72 8.39
C SER A 102 -14.54 -21.17 8.52
N GLN A 103 -13.23 -21.39 8.66
CA GLN A 103 -12.68 -22.74 8.86
C GLN A 103 -13.11 -23.36 10.20
N CYS A 104 -13.24 -22.58 11.26
CA CYS A 104 -13.76 -23.05 12.54
C CYS A 104 -15.24 -23.43 12.44
N GLN A 105 -16.06 -22.63 11.74
CA GLN A 105 -17.48 -22.93 11.54
C GLN A 105 -17.68 -24.21 10.75
N VAL A 106 -16.91 -24.43 9.68
CA VAL A 106 -16.99 -25.66 8.88
C VAL A 106 -16.57 -26.90 9.68
N ARG A 107 -15.64 -26.78 10.63
CA ARG A 107 -15.24 -27.90 11.50
C ARG A 107 -16.29 -28.29 12.56
N ASN A 108 -17.20 -27.37 12.89
CA ASN A 108 -18.22 -27.57 13.91
C ASN A 108 -19.55 -28.12 13.37
N ASN A 109 -19.70 -28.20 12.04
CA ASN A 109 -20.84 -28.79 11.34
C ASN A 109 -20.47 -30.17 10.77
#